data_AF-A0A957LVP9-F1
#
_entry.id   AF-A0A957LVP9-F1
#
_cell.length_a   1.000
_cell.length_b   1.000
_cell.length_c   1.000
_cell.angle_alpha   90.00
_cell.angle_beta   90.00
_cell.angle_gamma   90.00
#
_symmetry.space_group_name_H-M   'P 1'
#
loop_
_entity.id
_entity.type
_entity.pdbx_description
1 polymer ?
#
loop_
_entity_poly.entity_id
_entity_poly.type
_entity_poly.pdbx_seq_one_letter_code
_entity_poly.pdbx_strand_id
1 'polypeptide(L)'
;MRHASRVTARISRITHHELRITHHALRITHYQPRSISVDTVLLDGTQLSIEQVMAVAYGEPGAPEVRLTEAAAAHVTRAAQAVQQLIDEGVVAYGITTGFGAFKDRIIPAGDVATLQRNIVMS
;
A
#
# COMPACT_ATOMS: atom_id res chain seq x y z
N MET A 1 7.55 -44.59 42.02
CA MET A 1 7.68 -43.14 42.33
C MET A 1 8.46 -42.34 41.25
N ARG A 2 8.29 -42.63 39.94
CA ARG A 2 9.04 -41.95 38.85
C ARG A 2 8.15 -41.30 37.76
N HIS A 3 6.85 -41.15 37.99
CA HIS A 3 5.92 -40.52 37.02
C HIS A 3 5.51 -39.08 37.36
N ALA A 4 5.56 -38.66 38.63
CA ALA A 4 5.14 -37.31 39.04
C ALA A 4 6.10 -36.20 38.58
N SER A 5 7.43 -36.43 38.66
CA SER A 5 8.43 -35.38 38.37
C SER A 5 8.50 -34.96 36.90
N ARG A 6 8.06 -35.81 35.95
CA ARG A 6 8.06 -35.49 34.52
C ARG A 6 6.88 -34.61 34.10
N VAL A 7 5.78 -34.65 34.86
CA VAL A 7 4.58 -33.84 34.62
C VAL A 7 4.81 -32.42 35.15
N THR A 8 5.38 -32.27 36.33
CA THR A 8 5.68 -30.95 36.93
C THR A 8 6.66 -30.14 36.08
N ALA A 9 7.71 -30.78 35.54
CA ALA A 9 8.67 -30.12 34.66
C ALA A 9 8.06 -29.71 33.31
N ARG A 10 7.03 -30.41 32.81
CA ARG A 10 6.32 -30.07 31.57
C ARG A 10 5.34 -28.93 31.78
N ILE A 11 4.63 -28.89 32.92
CA ILE A 11 3.71 -27.80 33.30
C ILE A 11 4.46 -26.50 33.58
N SER A 12 5.63 -26.56 34.24
CA SER A 12 6.47 -25.39 34.49
C SER A 12 7.08 -24.80 33.20
N ARG A 13 7.41 -25.66 32.23
CA ARG A 13 7.92 -25.23 30.91
C ARG A 13 6.84 -24.62 30.03
N ILE A 14 5.60 -25.10 30.13
CA ILE A 14 4.43 -24.54 29.44
C ILE A 14 4.06 -23.18 30.02
N THR A 15 3.99 -23.05 31.35
CA THR A 15 3.69 -21.76 32.01
C THR A 15 4.75 -20.69 31.71
N HIS A 16 6.04 -21.03 31.67
CA HIS A 16 7.07 -20.09 31.25
C HIS A 16 7.00 -19.70 29.76
N HIS A 17 6.55 -20.60 28.89
CA HIS A 17 6.39 -20.31 27.46
C HIS A 17 5.16 -19.44 27.20
N GLU A 18 4.03 -19.75 27.86
CA GLU A 18 2.81 -18.95 27.85
C GLU A 18 3.09 -17.52 28.35
N LEU A 19 3.79 -17.35 29.47
CA LEU A 19 4.19 -16.03 29.99
C LEU A 19 5.08 -15.24 29.01
N ARG A 20 5.95 -15.91 28.25
CA ARG A 20 6.77 -15.28 27.21
C ARG A 20 5.95 -14.91 25.97
N ILE A 21 4.94 -15.71 25.62
CA ILE A 21 4.01 -15.42 24.51
C ILE A 21 3.10 -14.25 24.89
N THR A 22 2.58 -14.19 26.11
CA THR A 22 1.77 -13.06 26.59
C THR A 22 2.61 -11.79 26.63
N HIS A 23 3.85 -11.85 27.11
CA HIS A 23 4.74 -10.67 27.15
C HIS A 23 5.19 -10.21 25.75
N HIS A 24 5.31 -11.13 24.79
CA HIS A 24 5.61 -10.78 23.40
C HIS A 24 4.38 -10.20 22.68
N ALA A 25 3.20 -10.78 22.91
CA ALA A 25 1.94 -10.27 22.38
C ALA A 25 1.60 -8.87 22.93
N LEU A 26 1.84 -8.64 24.23
CA LEU A 26 1.65 -7.33 24.88
C LEU A 26 2.61 -6.25 24.35
N ARG A 27 3.80 -6.64 23.86
CA ARG A 27 4.75 -5.70 23.26
C ARG A 27 4.36 -5.29 21.83
N ILE A 28 3.60 -6.14 21.13
CA ILE A 28 3.08 -5.84 19.77
C ILE A 28 1.81 -5.00 19.87
N THR A 29 0.98 -5.18 20.90
CA THR A 29 -0.25 -4.37 21.10
C THR A 29 0.04 -2.94 21.51
N HIS A 30 1.24 -2.65 22.04
CA HIS A 30 1.62 -1.33 22.53
C HIS A 30 2.80 -0.74 21.75
N TYR A 31 2.79 -0.89 20.43
CA TYR A 31 3.50 0.05 19.57
C TYR A 31 2.79 1.40 19.73
N GLN A 32 3.34 2.27 20.56
CA GLN A 32 3.00 3.69 20.52
C GLN A 32 3.88 4.31 19.45
N PRO A 33 3.34 4.59 18.23
CA PRO A 33 4.07 5.41 17.30
C PRO A 33 4.40 6.71 18.02
N ARG A 34 5.67 7.11 17.95
CA ARG A 34 6.04 8.48 18.29
C ARG A 34 5.14 9.36 17.43
N SER A 35 4.23 10.11 18.04
CA SER A 35 3.36 11.02 17.29
C SER A 35 4.25 12.12 16.72
N ILE A 36 4.81 11.88 15.54
CA ILE A 36 5.25 12.96 14.68
C ILE A 36 3.94 13.47 14.10
N SER A 37 3.33 14.45 14.76
CA SER A 37 2.26 15.24 14.14
C SER A 37 2.92 16.06 13.04
N VAL A 38 3.15 15.43 11.89
CA VAL A 38 3.41 16.14 10.65
C VAL A 38 2.06 16.63 10.19
N ASP A 39 1.79 17.93 10.33
CA ASP A 39 0.54 18.52 9.84
C ASP A 39 0.39 18.31 8.32
N THR A 40 1.52 18.13 7.62
CA THR A 40 1.57 17.85 6.19
C THR A 40 2.59 16.74 5.86
N VAL A 41 2.19 15.81 5.01
CA VAL A 41 3.06 14.83 4.34
C VAL A 41 3.28 15.28 2.90
N LEU A 42 4.54 15.56 2.54
CA LEU A 42 4.94 15.88 1.18
C LEU A 42 5.36 14.62 0.43
N LEU A 43 4.74 14.36 -0.72
CA LEU A 43 5.09 13.26 -1.61
C LEU A 43 5.97 13.77 -2.75
N ASP A 44 7.21 13.28 -2.80
CA ASP A 44 8.19 13.59 -3.85
C ASP A 44 8.31 12.51 -4.95
N GLY A 45 7.67 11.36 -4.74
CA GLY A 45 7.71 10.20 -5.65
C GLY A 45 8.87 9.23 -5.43
N THR A 46 9.73 9.46 -4.44
CA THR A 46 10.94 8.66 -4.16
C THR A 46 11.05 8.17 -2.73
N GLN A 47 10.50 8.90 -1.77
CA GLN A 47 10.63 8.57 -0.34
C GLN A 47 9.28 8.69 0.38
N LEU A 48 8.97 7.70 1.21
CA LEU A 48 7.82 7.68 2.10
C LEU A 48 8.09 6.70 3.26
N SER A 49 7.99 7.16 4.50
CA SER A 49 8.22 6.31 5.69
C SER A 49 6.96 5.55 6.11
N ILE A 50 7.12 4.43 6.81
CA ILE A 50 6.00 3.65 7.33
C ILE A 50 5.19 4.48 8.35
N GLU A 51 5.86 5.30 9.15
CA GLU A 51 5.21 6.22 10.09
C GLU A 51 4.34 7.24 9.38
N GLN A 52 4.80 7.80 8.25
CA GLN A 52 4.00 8.72 7.42
C GLN A 52 2.80 7.99 6.80
N VAL A 53 2.97 6.75 6.33
CA VAL A 53 1.86 5.94 5.82
C VAL A 53 0.82 5.68 6.91
N MET A 54 1.26 5.27 8.10
CA MET A 54 0.35 5.02 9.23
C MET A 54 -0.36 6.31 9.68
N ALA A 55 0.34 7.44 9.70
CA ALA A 55 -0.23 8.73 10.06
C ALA A 55 -1.35 9.14 9.09
N VAL A 56 -1.17 8.96 7.78
CA VAL A 56 -2.20 9.25 6.77
C VAL A 56 -3.35 8.25 6.84
N ALA A 57 -3.07 6.96 6.97
CA ALA A 57 -4.08 5.91 6.90
C ALA A 57 -5.02 5.86 8.13
N TYR A 58 -4.51 6.22 9.31
CA TYR A 58 -5.26 6.19 10.58
C TYR A 58 -5.56 7.58 11.14
N GLY A 59 -5.20 8.64 10.41
CA GLY A 59 -5.50 10.02 10.77
C GLY A 59 -6.97 10.39 10.52
N GLU A 60 -7.36 11.57 10.98
CA GLU A 60 -8.68 12.13 10.69
C GLU A 60 -8.77 12.52 9.20
N PRO A 61 -9.97 12.55 8.60
CA PRO A 61 -10.12 12.99 7.21
C PRO A 61 -9.46 14.36 6.95
N GLY A 62 -8.46 14.37 6.06
CA GLY A 62 -7.69 15.58 5.73
C GLY A 62 -6.55 15.90 6.70
N ALA A 63 -6.28 15.07 7.71
CA ALA A 63 -5.21 15.25 8.68
C ALA A 63 -4.43 13.94 8.90
N PRO A 64 -3.14 13.88 8.52
CA PRO A 64 -2.33 14.99 8.00
C PRO A 64 -2.69 15.37 6.56
N GLU A 65 -2.46 16.63 6.20
CA GLU A 65 -2.62 17.10 4.82
C GLU A 65 -1.61 16.37 3.92
N VAL A 66 -2.03 15.84 2.78
CA VAL A 66 -1.12 15.20 1.82
C VAL A 66 -0.96 16.12 0.60
N ARG A 67 0.28 16.52 0.29
CA ARG A 67 0.58 17.37 -0.87
C ARG A 67 1.68 16.76 -1.72
N LEU A 68 1.65 17.03 -3.02
CA LEU A 68 2.77 16.75 -3.90
C LEU A 68 3.81 17.86 -3.78
N THR A 69 5.09 17.52 -3.92
CA THR A 69 6.10 18.53 -4.22
C THR A 69 5.90 19.05 -5.65
N GLU A 70 6.42 20.26 -5.95
CA GLU A 70 6.35 20.82 -7.31
C GLU A 70 7.03 19.91 -8.34
N ALA A 71 8.17 19.31 -7.97
CA ALA A 71 8.88 18.36 -8.81
C ALA A 71 8.01 17.13 -9.10
N ALA A 72 7.41 16.52 -8.06
CA ALA A 72 6.54 15.36 -8.23
C ALA A 72 5.32 15.68 -9.13
N ALA A 73 4.70 16.84 -8.93
CA ALA A 73 3.60 17.29 -9.79
C ALA A 73 4.05 17.41 -11.26
N ALA A 74 5.21 18.02 -11.52
CA ALA A 74 5.77 18.12 -12.87
C ALA A 74 6.11 16.75 -13.48
N HIS A 75 6.57 15.79 -12.68
CA HIS A 75 6.80 14.41 -13.13
C HIS A 75 5.49 13.72 -13.54
N VAL A 76 4.44 13.84 -12.73
CA VAL A 76 3.11 13.29 -13.03
C VAL A 76 2.54 13.92 -14.30
N THR A 77 2.61 15.24 -14.46
CA THR A 77 2.13 15.93 -15.66
C THR A 77 2.85 15.44 -16.91
N ARG A 78 4.18 15.29 -16.87
CA ARG A 78 4.95 14.76 -18.02
C ARG A 78 4.58 13.33 -18.35
N ALA A 79 4.40 12.47 -17.35
CA ALA A 79 3.96 11.09 -17.57
C ALA A 79 2.57 11.04 -18.22
N ALA A 80 1.63 11.88 -17.76
CA ALA A 80 0.30 11.97 -18.35
C ALA A 80 0.35 12.45 -19.82
N GLN A 81 1.20 13.42 -20.13
CA GLN A 81 1.42 13.88 -21.51
C GLN A 81 1.97 12.77 -22.40
N ALA A 82 2.93 11.98 -21.91
CA ALA A 82 3.47 10.84 -22.66
C ALA A 82 2.40 9.78 -22.93
N VAL A 83 1.53 9.48 -21.97
CA VAL A 83 0.39 8.58 -22.17
C VAL A 83 -0.56 9.12 -23.25
N GLN A 84 -0.86 10.42 -23.23
CA GLN A 84 -1.70 11.05 -24.26
C GLN A 84 -1.07 10.93 -25.65
N GLN A 85 0.23 11.16 -25.78
CA GLN A 85 0.96 10.98 -27.04
C GLN A 85 0.85 9.55 -27.57
N LEU A 86 0.97 8.53 -26.71
CA LEU A 86 0.80 7.13 -27.13
C LEU A 86 -0.59 6.86 -27.71
N ILE A 87 -1.63 7.49 -27.14
CA ILE A 87 -3.01 7.38 -27.63
C ILE A 87 -3.15 8.08 -28.99
N ASP A 88 -2.65 9.32 -29.09
CA ASP A 88 -2.77 10.15 -30.30
C ASP A 88 -2.00 9.53 -31.49
N GLU A 89 -0.84 8.95 -31.23
CA GLU A 89 0.00 8.27 -32.22
C GLU A 89 -0.48 6.83 -32.53
N GLY A 90 -1.45 6.31 -31.77
CA GLY A 90 -1.93 4.94 -31.92
C GLY A 90 -0.88 3.88 -31.59
N VAL A 91 0.10 4.20 -30.74
CA VAL A 91 1.15 3.27 -30.33
C VAL A 91 0.54 2.13 -29.54
N VAL A 92 0.87 0.88 -29.89
CA VAL A 92 0.39 -0.31 -29.20
C VAL A 92 1.01 -0.39 -27.80
N ALA A 93 0.19 -0.16 -26.77
CA ALA A 93 0.60 -0.11 -25.37
C ALA A 93 -0.45 -0.78 -24.48
N TYR A 94 -0.01 -1.75 -23.67
CA TYR A 94 -0.87 -2.59 -22.83
C TYR A 94 -1.72 -1.76 -21.88
N GLY A 95 -3.03 -1.97 -21.91
CA GLY A 95 -3.98 -1.29 -21.04
C GLY A 95 -4.16 0.21 -21.31
N ILE A 96 -3.51 0.75 -22.36
CA ILE A 96 -3.69 2.12 -22.84
C ILE A 96 -4.45 2.07 -24.17
N THR A 97 -3.83 1.47 -25.20
CA THR A 97 -4.42 1.30 -26.53
C THR A 97 -4.75 -0.18 -26.82
N THR A 98 -4.52 -1.08 -25.86
CA THR A 98 -4.97 -2.47 -25.92
C THR A 98 -5.79 -2.86 -24.70
N GLY A 99 -6.53 -3.98 -24.81
CA GLY A 99 -7.32 -4.52 -23.70
C GLY A 99 -6.47 -5.11 -22.57
N PHE A 100 -7.15 -5.67 -21.55
CA PHE A 100 -6.55 -6.30 -20.38
C PHE A 100 -6.69 -7.82 -20.45
N GLY A 101 -5.76 -8.55 -19.82
CA GLY A 101 -5.86 -10.01 -19.67
C GLY A 101 -6.04 -10.75 -21.00
N ALA A 102 -7.16 -11.47 -21.14
CA ALA A 102 -7.49 -12.23 -22.36
C ALA A 102 -7.68 -11.35 -23.62
N PHE A 103 -7.88 -10.04 -23.45
CA PHE A 103 -8.06 -9.09 -24.55
C PHE A 103 -6.81 -8.24 -24.83
N LYS A 104 -5.65 -8.61 -24.25
CA LYS A 104 -4.39 -7.87 -24.41
C LYS A 104 -3.92 -7.69 -25.86
N ASP A 105 -4.33 -8.59 -26.74
CA ASP A 105 -3.97 -8.60 -28.16
C ASP A 105 -4.98 -7.82 -29.03
N ARG A 106 -6.03 -7.22 -28.42
CA ARG A 106 -7.01 -6.40 -29.14
C ARG A 106 -6.64 -4.93 -29.05
N ILE A 107 -6.48 -4.30 -30.20
CA ILE A 107 -6.34 -2.85 -30.33
C ILE A 107 -7.68 -2.18 -30.02
N ILE A 108 -7.64 -1.16 -29.16
CA ILE A 108 -8.78 -0.37 -28.73
C ILE A 108 -8.74 0.96 -29.49
N PRO A 109 -9.81 1.33 -30.22
CA PRO A 109 -9.90 2.64 -30.85
C PRO A 109 -9.75 3.78 -29.83
N ALA A 110 -9.13 4.89 -30.22
CA ALA A 110 -8.89 6.03 -29.32
C ALA A 110 -10.18 6.55 -28.66
N GLY A 111 -11.31 6.56 -29.38
CA GLY A 111 -12.62 6.96 -28.84
C GLY A 111 -13.19 6.04 -27.76
N ASP A 112 -12.71 4.79 -27.69
CA ASP A 112 -13.18 3.77 -26.75
C ASP A 112 -12.28 3.62 -25.52
N VAL A 113 -11.11 4.28 -25.49
CA VAL A 113 -10.13 4.19 -24.39
C VAL A 113 -10.76 4.61 -23.04
N ALA A 114 -11.55 5.68 -23.02
CA ALA A 114 -12.23 6.13 -21.79
C ALA A 114 -13.27 5.10 -21.29
N THR A 115 -13.98 4.45 -22.20
CA THR A 115 -14.93 3.38 -21.88
C THR A 115 -14.21 2.15 -21.33
N LEU A 116 -13.07 1.78 -21.92
CA LEU A 116 -12.22 0.70 -21.44
C LEU A 116 -11.80 0.93 -19.97
N GLN A 117 -11.28 2.12 -19.65
CA GLN A 117 -10.84 2.45 -18.28
C GLN A 117 -12.00 2.40 -17.27
N ARG A 118 -13.18 2.90 -17.64
CA ARG A 118 -14.39 2.80 -16.81
C ARG A 118 -14.76 1.35 -16.52
N ASN A 119 -14.73 0.49 -17.54
CA ASN A 119 -15.16 -0.89 -17.41
C ASN A 119 -14.28 -1.67 -16.43
N ILE A 120 -12.96 -1.43 -16.39
CA ILE A 120 -12.03 -2.12 -15.47
C ILE A 120 -12.37 -1.83 -14.01
N VAL A 121 -12.70 -0.59 -13.68
CA VAL A 121 -13.03 -0.21 -12.29
C VAL A 121 -14.35 -0.83 -11.84
N MET A 122 -15.24 -1.15 -12.79
CA MET A 122 -16.58 -1.67 -12.53
C MET A 122 -16.70 -3.20 -12.63
N SER A 123 -15.67 -3.90 -13.10
CA SER A 123 -15.66 -5.36 -13.31
C SER A 123 -14.98 -6.12 -12.18
#